data_AF-A0A934BGD3-F1
#
_entry.id   AF-A0A934BGD3-F1
#
_cell.length_a   1.000
_cell.length_b   1.000
_cell.length_c   1.000
_cell.angle_alpha   90.00
_cell.angle_beta   90.00
_cell.angle_gamma   90.00
#
_symmetry.space_group_name_H-M   'P 1'
#
loop_
_entity.id
_entity.type
_entity.pdbx_description
1 polymer ?
#
loop_
_entity_poly.entity_id
_entity_poly.type
_entity_poly.pdbx_seq_one_letter_code
_entity_poly.pdbx_strand_id
1 'polypeptide(L)' 'MELNHLGITNKSAEQAIRFYQDFLGLEKTREILLAPELSEQLFSLSQEIKVLVFEKPGIKI' A
#
# COMPACT_ATOMS: atom_id res chain seq x y z
N MET A 1 -12.71 -3.34 18.04
CA MET A 1 -11.59 -3.75 17.17
C MET A 1 -11.35 -2.59 16.24
N GLU A 2 -10.20 -1.92 16.34
CA GLU A 2 -9.83 -0.82 15.45
C GLU A 2 -9.00 -1.40 14.29
N LEU A 3 -9.36 -1.05 13.06
CA LEU A 3 -8.50 -1.29 11.91
C LEU A 3 -7.41 -0.21 11.92
N ASN A 4 -6.14 -0.63 11.84
CA ASN A 4 -5.00 0.29 11.87
C ASN A 4 -4.35 0.47 10.50
N HIS A 5 -4.51 -0.52 9.61
CA HIS A 5 -4.01 -0.49 8.25
C HIS A 5 -4.71 -1.57 7.41
N LEU A 6 -4.71 -1.37 6.09
CA LEU A 6 -5.19 -2.33 5.10
C LEU A 6 -4.14 -2.49 3.99
N GLY A 7 -3.71 -3.73 3.74
CA GLY A 7 -2.82 -4.06 2.62
C GLY A 7 -3.61 -4.57 1.42
N ILE A 8 -3.39 -3.99 0.24
CA ILE A 8 -4.06 -4.38 -1.01
C ILE A 8 -3.02 -4.58 -2.11
N THR A 9 -3.05 -5.75 -2.76
CA THR A 9 -2.26 -6.02 -3.96
C THR A 9 -2.92 -5.38 -5.19
N ASN A 10 -2.18 -4.55 -5.92
CA ASN A 10 -2.67 -3.83 -7.09
C ASN A 10 -2.00 -4.34 -8.37
N LYS A 11 -2.66 -4.13 -9.52
CA LYS A 11 -2.13 -4.55 -10.83
C LYS A 11 -0.87 -3.78 -11.25
N SER A 12 -0.83 -2.47 -10.98
CA SER A 12 0.35 -1.64 -11.23
C SER A 12 0.40 -0.46 -10.26
N ALA A 13 1.59 0.12 -10.09
CA ALA A 13 1.79 1.28 -9.24
C ALA A 13 1.04 2.52 -9.78
N GLU A 14 1.00 2.71 -11.10
CA GLU A 14 0.30 3.85 -11.70
C GLU A 14 -1.21 3.79 -11.47
N GLN A 15 -1.82 2.59 -11.54
CA GLN A 15 -3.24 2.42 -11.22
C GLN A 15 -3.51 2.69 -9.75
N ALA A 16 -2.64 2.21 -8.86
CA ALA A 16 -2.77 2.49 -7.44
C ALA A 16 -2.69 4.00 -7.15
N ILE A 17 -1.73 4.72 -7.72
CA ILE A 17 -1.60 6.17 -7.53
C ILE A 17 -2.86 6.90 -8.04
N ARG A 18 -3.32 6.60 -9.26
CA ARG A 18 -4.55 7.21 -9.80
C ARG A 18 -5.77 6.98 -8.92
N PHE A 19 -5.89 5.80 -8.31
CA PHE A 19 -7.02 5.50 -7.46
C PHE A 19 -6.89 6.09 -6.06
N TYR A 20 -5.81 5.79 -5.35
CA TYR A 20 -5.65 6.19 -3.94
C TYR A 20 -5.33 7.68 -3.80
N GLN A 21 -4.52 8.25 -4.68
CA GLN A 21 -4.17 9.66 -4.60
C GLN A 21 -5.15 10.54 -5.38
N ASP A 22 -5.33 10.30 -6.69
CA ASP A 22 -6.10 11.23 -7.52
C ASP A 22 -7.62 11.12 -7.28
N PHE A 23 -8.14 9.90 -7.05
CA PHE A 23 -9.57 9.67 -6.84
C PHE A 23 -10.00 9.75 -5.37
N LEU A 24 -9.27 9.09 -4.45
CA LEU A 24 -9.61 9.10 -3.02
C LEU A 24 -9.02 10.31 -2.25
N GLY A 25 -8.07 11.03 -2.85
CA GLY A 25 -7.41 12.18 -2.22
C GLY A 25 -6.54 11.79 -1.03
N LEU A 26 -5.98 10.58 -1.01
CA LEU A 26 -4.99 10.16 -0.02
C LEU A 26 -3.60 10.70 -0.41
N GLU A 27 -2.78 11.00 0.59
CA GLU A 27 -1.40 11.44 0.38
C GLU A 27 -0.48 10.24 0.42
N LYS A 28 0.33 10.07 -0.62
CA LYS A 28 1.40 9.06 -0.61
C LYS A 28 2.49 9.51 0.35
N THR A 29 2.67 8.80 1.46
CA THR A 29 3.64 9.17 2.50
C THR A 29 4.94 8.39 2.39
N ARG A 30 4.89 7.14 1.92
CA ARG A 30 6.07 6.27 1.82
C ARG A 30 6.03 5.34 0.62
N GLU A 31 7.22 4.97 0.17
CA GLU A 31 7.45 3.91 -0.81
C GLU A 31 8.57 3.02 -0.28
N ILE A 32 8.35 1.71 -0.26
CA ILE A 32 9.29 0.73 0.29
C ILE A 32 9.37 -0.46 -0.67
N LEU A 33 10.58 -0.99 -0.87
CA LEU A 33 10.78 -2.29 -1.50
C LEU A 33 10.85 -3.34 -0.40
N LEU A 34 9.96 -4.33 -0.45
CA LEU A 34 9.96 -5.45 0.48
C LEU A 34 10.73 -6.61 -0.11
N ALA A 35 11.69 -7.12 0.67
CA ALA A 35 12.41 -8.35 0.34
C ALA A 35 11.44 -9.54 0.24
N PRO A 36 11.75 -10.56 -0.58
CA PRO A 36 10.87 -11.71 -0.81
C PRO A 36 10.37 -12.40 0.46
N GLU A 37 11.21 -12.48 1.49
CA GLU A 37 10.87 -13.08 2.79
C GLU A 37 9.70 -12.36 3.48
N LEU A 38 9.73 -11.02 3.48
CA LEU A 38 8.68 -10.19 4.07
C LEU A 38 7.43 -10.14 3.17
N SER A 39 7.62 -10.12 1.85
CA SER A 39 6.53 -10.20 0.88
C SER A 39 5.73 -11.49 1.03
N GLU A 40 6.39 -12.61 1.30
CA GLU A 40 5.75 -13.90 1.54
C GLU A 40 4.93 -13.88 2.83
N GLN A 41 5.50 -13.35 3.91
CA GLN A 41 4.82 -13.30 5.22
C GLN A 41 3.61 -12.38 5.23
N LEU A 42 3.68 -11.24 4.52
CA LEU A 42 2.65 -10.21 4.58
C LEU A 42 1.58 -10.36 3.49
N PHE A 43 1.96 -10.91 2.33
CA PHE A 43 1.11 -10.93 1.14
C PHE A 43 1.08 -12.28 0.42
N SER A 44 1.76 -13.31 0.93
CA SER A 44 1.93 -14.61 0.26
C SER A 44 2.50 -14.48 -1.16
N LEU A 45 3.43 -13.54 -1.33
CA LEU A 45 4.14 -13.30 -2.59
C LEU A 45 5.63 -13.58 -2.40
N SER A 46 6.15 -14.63 -3.06
CA SER A 46 7.57 -15.00 -2.96
C SER A 46 8.48 -14.20 -3.90
N GLN A 47 8.31 -12.88 -3.96
CA GLN A 47 9.10 -11.97 -4.80
C GLN A 47 9.31 -10.62 -4.13
N GLU A 48 10.28 -9.84 -4.63
CA GLU A 48 10.41 -8.45 -4.22
C GLU A 48 9.20 -7.66 -4.70
N ILE A 49 8.56 -6.91 -3.81
CA ILE A 49 7.40 -6.08 -4.15
C ILE A 49 7.61 -4.63 -3.73
N LYS A 50 7.11 -3.72 -4.55
CA LYS A 50 7.01 -2.30 -4.22
C LYS A 50 5.71 -2.05 -3.47
N VAL A 51 5.82 -1.56 -2.24
CA VAL A 51 4.70 -1.14 -1.41
C VAL A 51 4.60 0.37 -1.42
N LEU A 52 3.39 0.85 -1.68
CA LEU A 52 3.03 2.27 -1.63
C LEU A 52 2.14 2.48 -0.41
N VAL A 53 2.52 3.41 0.47
CA VAL A 53 1.74 3.75 1.66
C VAL A 53 1.05 5.08 1.40
N PHE A 54 -0.27 5.07 1.59
CA PHE A 54 -1.12 6.24 1.46
C PHE A 54 -1.79 6.49 2.81
N GLU A 55 -1.81 7.75 3.23
CA GLU A 55 -2.44 8.20 4.46
C GLU A 55 -3.35 9.37 4.16
N LYS A 56 -4.31 9.63 5.05
CA LYS A 56 -5.07 10.87 5.02
C LYS A 56 -4.98 11.54 6.38
N PRO A 57 -4.46 12.77 6.47
CA PRO A 57 -4.49 13.51 7.71
C PRO A 57 -5.92 13.56 8.25
N GLY A 58 -6.14 12.96 9.43
CA GLY A 58 -7.44 12.97 10.10
C GLY A 58 -8.42 11.86 9.72
N ILE A 59 -8.10 10.92 8.82
CA ILE A 59 -8.88 9.69 8.63
C ILE A 59 -8.00 8.50 8.98
N LYS A 60 -8.23 7.91 10.15
CA LYS A 60 -7.73 6.58 10.49
C LYS A 60 -8.55 5.56 9.71
N ILE A 61 -7.90 4.82 8.81
CA ILE A 61 -8.44 3.59 8.21
C ILE A 61 -7.57 2.43 8.68
#